data_AF-A0A1V9Z7T6-F1
#
_entry.id   AF-A0A1V9Z7T6-F1
#
_cell.length_a   1.000
_cell.length_b   1.000
_cell.length_c   1.000
_cell.angle_alpha   90.00
_cell.angle_beta   90.00
_cell.angle_gamma   90.00
#
_symmetry.space_group_name_H-M   'P 1'
#
loop_
_entity.id
_entity.type
_entity.pdbx_description
1 polymer ?
#
loop_
_entity_poly.entity_id
_entity_poly.type
_entity_poly.pdbx_seq_one_letter_code
_entity_poly.pdbx_strand_id
1 'polypeptide(L)'
;MRHVPCPTSLLQLQSDVHEAMSTLLSATPAAQDDYAAIKVMSTMVPVPVALSPTAVVSVRGSVLCGVLPSPMSFSMGMDNLFSAKAPCTVGYNEWVYTIETQVAFAAAVSLAFNTTARVALACQAEMVAPVGCVASLISIAAFLTKYFSEATLAAFETRATAVQYDINAHGVVITQYIKELASGNVSFFHQSVFTPTDPAMHFAGWIFAYDWATGAREVVSFEGDTGTFAMLSTSVAVTTFSASPYELPTNVAVYFRVLCQYISSVLLFVAVMAVIYSVANGFKIEGSNLWKVNRVGGMVWIGRPLLLLRSTTALCILSTAELQLSNEGDLTMFIASDARERVIVATISKVLAAGELCWLVYIAVDYCMVVTQELTASYSSKTAILVWILAAALSLASPVTHNATINRQCVVTVVDYALVCHSGVVTIGSKTRFLQLVALALGISGAIYFHDRLRYTPELPAERPSYLLSCGAKYLFQKTAWVHGGVYYIDCASAALAGLLVFRHRRITYVFDIKTWRTLALSQETIEAKTQFHPTYRCLAAAIPCVQ
;
A
#
# COMPACT_ATOMS: atom_id res chain seq x y z
N MET A 1 37.79 18.48 2.17
CA MET A 1 36.71 17.91 1.32
C MET A 1 35.37 18.29 1.94
N ARG A 2 34.45 18.87 1.17
CA ARG A 2 33.09 19.22 1.62
C ARG A 2 32.08 18.83 0.55
N HIS A 3 31.02 18.12 0.93
CA HIS A 3 29.94 17.79 -0.01
C HIS A 3 29.21 19.06 -0.45
N VAL A 4 28.91 19.18 -1.75
CA VAL A 4 28.15 20.29 -2.33
C VAL A 4 26.73 19.79 -2.62
N PRO A 5 25.70 20.38 -1.99
CA PRO A 5 24.32 19.98 -2.23
C PRO A 5 23.89 20.32 -3.67
N CYS A 6 23.06 19.46 -4.25
CA CYS A 6 22.44 19.72 -5.54
C CYS A 6 21.51 20.95 -5.46
N PRO A 7 21.56 21.89 -6.42
CA PRO A 7 20.69 23.07 -6.43
C PRO A 7 19.21 22.69 -6.45
N THR A 8 18.39 23.37 -5.64
CA THR A 8 16.93 23.11 -5.61
C THR A 8 16.28 23.31 -6.98
N SER A 9 16.77 24.25 -7.79
CA SER A 9 16.29 24.51 -9.14
C SER A 9 16.48 23.32 -10.08
N LEU A 10 17.63 22.61 -9.98
CA LEU A 10 17.89 21.39 -10.74
C LEU A 10 16.97 20.25 -10.29
N LEU A 11 16.78 20.07 -8.98
CA LEU A 11 15.89 19.05 -8.42
C LEU A 11 14.42 19.27 -8.87
N GLN A 12 13.96 20.53 -8.87
CA GLN A 12 12.61 20.88 -9.35
C GLN A 12 12.45 20.61 -10.84
N LEU A 13 13.42 21.04 -11.67
CA LEU A 13 13.37 20.80 -13.12
C LEU A 13 13.36 19.30 -13.45
N GLN A 14 14.19 18.51 -12.77
CA GLN A 14 14.24 17.06 -12.94
C GLN A 14 12.91 16.40 -12.53
N SER A 15 12.34 16.80 -11.40
CA SER A 15 11.05 16.30 -10.92
C SER A 15 9.92 16.61 -11.91
N ASP A 16 9.82 17.85 -12.37
CA ASP A 16 8.76 18.30 -13.27
C ASP A 16 8.81 17.60 -14.64
N VAL A 17 10.01 17.42 -15.20
CA VAL A 17 10.18 16.69 -16.47
C VAL A 17 9.82 15.22 -16.29
N HIS A 18 10.25 14.61 -15.18
CA HIS A 18 9.94 13.22 -14.88
C HIS A 18 8.43 12.99 -14.65
N GLU A 19 7.76 13.91 -13.96
CA GLU A 19 6.32 13.89 -13.76
C GLU A 19 5.56 14.05 -15.09
N ALA A 20 5.99 14.98 -15.94
CA ALA A 20 5.38 15.19 -17.25
C ALA A 20 5.49 13.94 -18.15
N MET A 21 6.67 13.30 -18.16
CA MET A 21 6.90 12.03 -18.85
C MET A 21 6.05 10.90 -18.28
N SER A 22 6.03 10.74 -16.95
CA SER A 22 5.26 9.67 -16.30
C SER A 22 3.75 9.82 -16.54
N THR A 23 3.26 11.06 -16.50
CA THR A 23 1.86 11.39 -16.81
C THR A 23 1.52 11.02 -18.25
N LEU A 24 2.37 11.41 -19.22
CA LEU A 24 2.21 11.05 -20.63
C LEU A 24 2.14 9.53 -20.84
N LEU A 25 3.11 8.80 -20.29
CA LEU A 25 3.20 7.35 -20.44
C LEU A 25 2.03 6.63 -19.76
N SER A 26 1.54 7.14 -18.63
CA SER A 26 0.35 6.57 -17.95
C SER A 26 -0.96 6.81 -18.72
N ALA A 27 -1.06 7.92 -19.45
CA ALA A 27 -2.29 8.32 -20.13
C ALA A 27 -2.42 7.77 -21.56
N THR A 28 -1.30 7.50 -22.24
CA THR A 28 -1.28 7.18 -23.67
C THR A 28 -0.53 5.87 -23.95
N PRO A 29 -1.23 4.76 -24.24
CA PRO A 29 -0.59 3.48 -24.56
C PRO A 29 0.37 3.56 -25.76
N ALA A 30 -0.01 4.29 -26.81
CA ALA A 30 0.87 4.50 -27.97
C ALA A 30 2.18 5.23 -27.60
N ALA A 31 2.15 6.09 -26.57
CA ALA A 31 3.37 6.73 -26.08
C ALA A 31 4.28 5.74 -25.34
N GLN A 32 3.74 4.69 -24.74
CA GLN A 32 4.54 3.62 -24.13
C GLN A 32 5.28 2.81 -25.19
N ASP A 33 4.56 2.36 -26.23
CA ASP A 33 5.16 1.61 -27.34
C ASP A 33 6.27 2.41 -28.03
N ASP A 34 6.00 3.67 -28.32
CA ASP A 34 6.98 4.58 -28.91
C ASP A 34 8.17 4.85 -27.98
N TYR A 35 7.94 4.94 -26.67
CA TYR A 35 8.99 5.15 -25.68
C TYR A 35 9.91 3.92 -25.56
N ALA A 36 9.34 2.72 -25.52
CA ALA A 36 10.07 1.47 -25.53
C ALA A 36 10.87 1.25 -26.83
N ALA A 37 10.41 1.84 -27.94
CA ALA A 37 11.09 1.80 -29.23
C ALA A 37 12.19 2.86 -29.41
N ILE A 38 12.38 3.79 -28.46
CA ILE A 38 13.43 4.81 -28.55
C ILE A 38 14.80 4.13 -28.61
N LYS A 39 15.60 4.50 -29.60
CA LYS A 39 16.99 4.08 -29.68
C LYS A 39 17.81 4.98 -28.77
N VAL A 40 18.26 4.45 -27.64
CA VAL A 40 19.17 5.15 -26.74
C VAL A 40 20.55 4.53 -26.85
N MET A 41 21.59 5.36 -26.96
CA MET A 41 22.97 4.86 -26.87
C MET A 41 23.18 4.29 -25.46
N SER A 42 23.81 3.13 -25.33
CA SER A 42 24.01 2.49 -24.02
C SER A 42 25.12 3.15 -23.21
N THR A 43 26.08 3.78 -23.88
CA THR A 43 27.24 4.43 -23.28
C THR A 43 27.58 5.69 -24.05
N MET A 44 27.83 6.77 -23.32
CA MET A 44 28.39 8.03 -23.81
C MET A 44 29.79 8.22 -23.21
N VAL A 45 30.74 8.64 -24.04
CA VAL A 45 32.14 8.90 -23.70
C VAL A 45 32.48 10.35 -24.07
N PRO A 46 31.97 11.32 -23.28
CA PRO A 46 32.16 12.74 -23.56
C PRO A 46 33.58 13.19 -23.20
N VAL A 47 34.22 13.94 -24.09
CA VAL A 47 35.55 14.53 -23.85
C VAL A 47 35.51 16.02 -24.20
N PRO A 48 35.90 16.91 -23.27
CA PRO A 48 36.03 18.34 -23.54
C PRO A 48 36.96 18.62 -24.72
N VAL A 49 36.63 19.60 -25.55
CA VAL A 49 37.41 19.93 -26.77
C VAL A 49 38.87 20.31 -26.47
N ALA A 50 39.11 20.90 -25.29
CA ALA A 50 40.46 21.24 -24.83
C ALA A 50 41.34 19.99 -24.57
N LEU A 51 40.74 18.82 -24.33
CA LEU A 51 41.42 17.55 -24.09
C LEU A 51 41.65 16.77 -25.39
N SER A 52 42.18 17.44 -26.40
CA SER A 52 42.45 16.82 -27.70
C SER A 52 43.47 15.67 -27.56
N PRO A 53 43.15 14.44 -28.04
CA PRO A 53 44.03 13.28 -27.91
C PRO A 53 45.34 13.41 -28.70
N THR A 54 45.43 14.39 -29.61
CA THR A 54 46.66 14.69 -30.35
C THR A 54 47.58 15.69 -29.65
N ALA A 55 47.08 16.38 -28.62
CA ALA A 55 47.82 17.44 -27.91
C ALA A 55 48.20 17.03 -26.48
N VAL A 56 47.32 16.28 -25.80
CA VAL A 56 47.45 15.97 -24.37
C VAL A 56 47.07 14.53 -24.07
N VAL A 57 47.65 14.00 -22.99
CA VAL A 57 47.31 12.67 -22.42
C VAL A 57 46.98 12.80 -20.94
N SER A 58 46.13 11.91 -20.42
CA SER A 58 45.79 11.87 -18.99
C SER A 58 46.90 11.17 -18.20
N VAL A 59 47.34 11.82 -17.11
CA VAL A 59 48.30 11.27 -16.14
C VAL A 59 47.58 10.66 -14.94
N ARG A 60 46.42 11.23 -14.59
CA ARG A 60 45.45 10.72 -13.62
C ARG A 60 44.15 11.54 -13.72
N GLY A 61 43.00 10.91 -13.47
CA GLY A 61 41.69 11.56 -13.41
C GLY A 61 41.36 11.98 -11.98
N SER A 62 41.38 11.02 -11.05
CA SER A 62 41.05 11.25 -9.63
C SER A 62 42.15 12.00 -8.88
N VAL A 63 41.77 13.10 -8.19
CA VAL A 63 42.63 13.81 -7.24
C VAL A 63 43.06 12.98 -6.03
N LEU A 64 42.31 11.90 -5.73
CA LEU A 64 42.57 10.99 -4.61
C LEU A 64 43.62 9.92 -4.93
N CYS A 65 44.01 9.80 -6.20
CA CYS A 65 44.89 8.74 -6.68
C CYS A 65 46.29 9.25 -7.03
N GLY A 66 47.28 8.34 -6.96
CA GLY A 66 48.64 8.59 -7.44
C GLY A 66 48.71 8.74 -8.97
N VAL A 67 49.93 8.92 -9.48
CA VAL A 67 50.19 8.93 -10.94
C VAL A 67 49.90 7.54 -11.51
N LEU A 68 49.23 7.48 -12.67
CA LEU A 68 48.98 6.22 -13.36
C LEU A 68 50.29 5.55 -13.79
N PRO A 69 50.35 4.20 -13.83
CA PRO A 69 51.51 3.47 -14.36
C PRO A 69 51.82 3.80 -15.82
N SER A 70 50.82 4.21 -16.60
CA SER A 70 50.97 4.64 -18.00
C SER A 70 49.94 5.72 -18.32
N PRO A 71 50.34 6.82 -19.00
CA PRO A 71 49.41 7.85 -19.42
C PRO A 71 48.34 7.30 -20.37
N MET A 72 47.10 7.78 -20.23
CA MET A 72 45.98 7.37 -21.08
C MET A 72 45.67 8.41 -22.15
N SER A 73 45.33 7.93 -23.35
CA SER A 73 44.85 8.79 -24.43
C SER A 73 43.38 9.14 -24.22
N PHE A 74 43.02 10.39 -24.47
CA PHE A 74 41.62 10.85 -24.45
C PHE A 74 40.78 10.30 -25.62
N SER A 75 41.38 9.53 -26.54
CA SER A 75 40.67 8.89 -27.65
C SER A 75 39.64 7.84 -27.22
N MET A 76 39.68 7.39 -25.96
CA MET A 76 38.72 6.43 -25.38
C MET A 76 37.96 7.00 -24.18
N GLY A 77 38.00 8.33 -23.99
CA GLY A 77 37.35 9.03 -22.89
C GLY A 77 38.30 9.71 -21.93
N MET A 78 37.73 10.48 -21.00
CA MET A 78 38.45 11.00 -19.85
C MET A 78 38.87 9.84 -18.94
N ASP A 79 39.94 9.99 -18.15
CA ASP A 79 40.19 9.06 -17.04
C ASP A 79 39.10 9.24 -15.97
N ASN A 80 38.81 8.19 -15.21
CA ASN A 80 37.78 8.19 -14.19
C ASN A 80 37.91 9.41 -13.28
N LEU A 81 36.79 10.08 -13.07
CA LEU A 81 36.69 11.16 -12.10
C LEU A 81 36.87 10.60 -10.67
N PHE A 82 36.93 11.48 -9.67
CA PHE A 82 37.18 11.01 -8.31
C PHE A 82 36.06 10.08 -7.82
N SER A 83 36.44 9.13 -6.98
CA SER A 83 35.51 8.20 -6.34
C SER A 83 36.14 7.58 -5.11
N ALA A 84 35.34 7.30 -4.08
CA ALA A 84 35.77 6.48 -2.95
C ALA A 84 35.90 4.98 -3.31
N LYS A 85 35.26 4.53 -4.40
CA LYS A 85 35.21 3.11 -4.80
C LYS A 85 36.06 2.79 -6.03
N ALA A 86 36.61 3.80 -6.72
CA ALA A 86 37.42 3.56 -7.92
C ALA A 86 38.84 3.12 -7.54
N PRO A 87 39.42 2.11 -8.22
CA PRO A 87 40.80 1.70 -7.99
C PRO A 87 41.78 2.75 -8.52
N CYS A 88 42.81 3.08 -7.73
CA CYS A 88 43.83 4.06 -8.13
C CYS A 88 44.97 3.49 -9.00
N THR A 89 45.16 2.18 -9.02
CA THR A 89 46.33 1.54 -9.64
C THR A 89 46.12 1.14 -11.10
N VAL A 90 44.91 1.31 -11.62
CA VAL A 90 44.53 0.95 -13.00
C VAL A 90 43.79 2.14 -13.61
N GLY A 91 44.22 2.57 -14.79
CA GLY A 91 43.51 3.60 -15.54
C GLY A 91 42.22 3.04 -16.13
N TYR A 92 41.11 3.69 -15.85
CA TYR A 92 39.79 3.35 -16.37
C TYR A 92 39.17 4.61 -16.97
N ASN A 93 38.46 4.47 -18.08
CA ASN A 93 37.83 5.62 -18.72
C ASN A 93 36.48 5.94 -18.04
N GLU A 94 36.19 7.23 -17.90
CA GLU A 94 34.92 7.77 -17.43
C GLU A 94 33.84 7.56 -18.50
N TRP A 95 33.23 6.38 -18.50
CA TRP A 95 32.12 6.05 -19.40
C TRP A 95 30.79 6.29 -18.70
N VAL A 96 29.89 7.01 -19.37
CA VAL A 96 28.57 7.33 -18.86
C VAL A 96 27.58 6.31 -19.40
N TYR A 97 27.11 5.42 -18.54
CA TYR A 97 26.07 4.44 -18.89
C TYR A 97 24.71 5.12 -18.86
N THR A 98 24.17 5.41 -20.04
CA THR A 98 22.96 6.21 -20.21
C THR A 98 21.69 5.36 -20.18
N ILE A 99 20.65 5.89 -19.55
CA ILE A 99 19.29 5.31 -19.52
C ILE A 99 18.28 6.23 -20.24
N GLU A 100 17.13 5.69 -20.64
CA GLU A 100 16.13 6.39 -21.44
C GLU A 100 15.61 7.65 -20.75
N THR A 101 15.37 7.59 -19.44
CA THR A 101 14.87 8.74 -18.65
C THR A 101 15.89 9.87 -18.54
N GLN A 102 17.17 9.52 -18.42
CA GLN A 102 18.28 10.46 -18.35
C GLN A 102 18.48 11.18 -19.68
N VAL A 103 18.48 10.42 -20.78
CA VAL A 103 18.63 10.97 -22.14
C VAL A 103 17.38 11.79 -22.52
N ALA A 104 16.18 11.35 -22.15
CA ALA A 104 14.94 12.11 -22.33
C ALA A 104 14.98 13.44 -21.58
N PHE A 105 15.43 13.44 -20.32
CA PHE A 105 15.58 14.67 -19.53
C PHE A 105 16.58 15.63 -20.18
N ALA A 106 17.82 15.17 -20.41
CA ALA A 106 18.86 15.99 -21.04
C ALA A 106 18.39 16.50 -22.40
N ALA A 107 17.61 15.69 -23.12
CA ALA A 107 17.08 16.05 -24.40
C ALA A 107 16.03 17.18 -24.33
N ALA A 108 15.08 17.05 -23.40
CA ALA A 108 14.00 18.02 -23.21
C ALA A 108 14.49 19.40 -22.77
N VAL A 109 15.59 19.46 -21.99
CA VAL A 109 16.09 20.71 -21.39
C VAL A 109 17.18 21.41 -22.20
N SER A 110 17.93 20.68 -23.03
CA SER A 110 19.01 21.25 -23.86
C SER A 110 18.52 21.76 -25.22
N LEU A 111 17.27 21.41 -25.58
CA LEU A 111 16.71 21.34 -26.93
C LEU A 111 17.71 21.33 -28.09
N ALA A 112 18.68 20.42 -27.93
CA ALA A 112 19.65 20.01 -28.94
C ALA A 112 18.99 19.38 -30.19
N PHE A 113 17.67 19.23 -30.18
CA PHE A 113 16.90 18.49 -31.17
C PHE A 113 16.07 19.35 -32.12
N ASN A 114 16.00 20.66 -31.88
CA ASN A 114 15.23 21.54 -32.76
C ASN A 114 15.82 21.64 -34.17
N THR A 115 17.13 21.33 -34.36
CA THR A 115 17.78 21.30 -35.67
C THR A 115 18.85 20.20 -35.75
N THR A 116 19.10 19.70 -36.95
CA THR A 116 20.18 18.73 -37.23
C THR A 116 21.56 19.26 -36.83
N ALA A 117 21.79 20.57 -36.94
CA ALA A 117 23.03 21.22 -36.53
C ALA A 117 23.26 21.14 -35.01
N ARG A 118 22.21 21.28 -34.20
CA ARG A 118 22.31 21.18 -32.74
C ARG A 118 22.55 19.74 -32.28
N VAL A 119 21.95 18.75 -32.96
CA VAL A 119 22.21 17.33 -32.70
C VAL A 119 23.68 17.02 -32.99
N ALA A 120 24.19 17.50 -34.13
CA ALA A 120 25.60 17.34 -34.48
C ALA A 120 26.52 17.97 -33.43
N LEU A 121 26.20 19.18 -32.95
CA LEU A 121 26.97 19.86 -31.92
C LEU A 121 27.00 19.08 -30.59
N ALA A 122 25.85 18.61 -30.12
CA ALA A 122 25.75 17.83 -28.88
C ALA A 122 26.55 16.52 -28.92
N CYS A 123 26.70 15.94 -30.12
CA CYS A 123 27.46 14.71 -30.32
C CYS A 123 28.94 14.93 -30.66
N GLN A 124 29.42 16.18 -30.78
CA GLN A 124 30.85 16.45 -31.04
C GLN A 124 31.73 16.07 -29.85
N ALA A 125 31.20 16.09 -28.63
CA ALA A 125 31.93 15.66 -27.44
C ALA A 125 32.07 14.14 -27.35
N GLU A 126 31.28 13.36 -28.09
CA GLU A 126 31.30 11.89 -28.07
C GLU A 126 32.47 11.34 -28.89
N MET A 127 33.45 10.72 -28.22
CA MET A 127 34.68 10.28 -28.87
C MET A 127 34.62 8.88 -29.50
N VAL A 128 33.80 7.97 -28.96
CA VAL A 128 33.83 6.56 -29.34
C VAL A 128 32.77 6.25 -30.39
N ALA A 129 31.55 6.75 -30.21
CA ALA A 129 30.41 6.42 -31.08
C ALA A 129 29.57 7.64 -31.50
N PRO A 130 30.14 8.67 -32.15
CA PRO A 130 29.42 9.90 -32.49
C PRO A 130 28.21 9.67 -33.40
N VAL A 131 28.28 8.69 -34.31
CA VAL A 131 27.13 8.30 -35.17
C VAL A 131 25.99 7.70 -34.34
N GLY A 132 26.32 6.89 -33.34
CA GLY A 132 25.36 6.33 -32.40
C GLY A 132 24.70 7.41 -31.54
N CYS A 133 25.48 8.40 -31.11
CA CYS A 133 24.95 9.58 -30.42
C CYS A 133 23.93 10.31 -31.31
N VAL A 134 24.27 10.63 -32.56
CA VAL A 134 23.35 11.34 -33.47
C VAL A 134 22.06 10.54 -33.70
N ALA A 135 22.16 9.23 -33.92
CA ALA A 135 20.99 8.37 -34.09
C ALA A 135 20.10 8.33 -32.83
N SER A 136 20.72 8.27 -31.65
CA SER A 136 20.01 8.28 -30.38
C SER A 136 19.27 9.60 -30.16
N LEU A 137 19.97 10.71 -30.44
CA LEU A 137 19.43 12.05 -30.29
C LEU A 137 18.27 12.31 -31.27
N ILE A 138 18.37 11.87 -32.52
CA ILE A 138 17.25 11.96 -33.47
C ILE A 138 16.05 11.12 -33.02
N SER A 139 16.28 9.93 -32.45
CA SER A 139 15.20 9.07 -31.96
C SER A 139 14.44 9.71 -30.79
N ILE A 140 15.15 10.25 -29.80
CA ILE A 140 14.51 10.91 -28.64
C ILE A 140 13.83 12.23 -29.05
N ALA A 141 14.41 12.96 -30.01
CA ALA A 141 13.80 14.16 -30.59
C ALA A 141 12.41 13.91 -31.17
N ALA A 142 12.32 12.85 -31.98
CA ALA A 142 11.09 12.49 -32.67
C ALA A 142 10.00 12.13 -31.64
N PHE A 143 10.38 11.42 -30.57
CA PHE A 143 9.47 11.14 -29.47
C PHE A 143 8.99 12.42 -28.76
N LEU A 144 9.92 13.28 -28.33
CA LEU A 144 9.58 14.48 -27.57
C LEU A 144 8.71 15.45 -28.38
N THR A 145 9.03 15.68 -29.65
CA THR A 145 8.25 16.57 -30.52
C THR A 145 6.90 16.00 -30.95
N LYS A 146 6.72 14.66 -30.91
CA LYS A 146 5.43 14.00 -31.16
C LYS A 146 4.46 14.17 -30.00
N TYR A 147 4.94 14.09 -28.76
CA TYR A 147 4.07 14.02 -27.58
C TYR A 147 4.04 15.28 -26.70
N PHE A 148 5.03 16.16 -26.79
CA PHE A 148 5.05 17.44 -26.09
C PHE A 148 4.81 18.61 -27.03
N SER A 149 4.11 19.63 -26.55
CA SER A 149 3.96 20.88 -27.29
C SER A 149 5.27 21.67 -27.31
N GLU A 150 5.49 22.44 -28.36
CA GLU A 150 6.64 23.34 -28.47
C GLU A 150 6.72 24.31 -27.28
N ALA A 151 5.58 24.81 -26.81
CA ALA A 151 5.51 25.68 -25.64
C ALA A 151 6.00 24.98 -24.36
N THR A 152 5.66 23.70 -24.18
CA THR A 152 6.12 22.90 -23.03
C THR A 152 7.64 22.70 -23.07
N LEU A 153 8.18 22.34 -24.23
CA LEU A 153 9.62 22.13 -24.41
C LEU A 153 10.41 23.45 -24.23
N ALA A 154 9.90 24.56 -24.78
CA ALA A 154 10.50 25.89 -24.58
C ALA A 154 10.47 26.34 -23.11
N ALA A 155 9.42 25.98 -22.36
CA ALA A 155 9.36 26.24 -20.93
C ALA A 155 10.39 25.43 -20.13
N PHE A 156 10.68 24.18 -20.53
CA PHE A 156 11.78 23.42 -19.94
C PHE A 156 13.13 24.06 -20.24
N GLU A 157 13.39 24.46 -21.49
CA GLU A 157 14.65 25.12 -21.88
C GLU A 157 14.87 26.45 -21.13
N THR A 158 13.82 27.26 -21.00
CA THR A 158 13.91 28.55 -20.29
C THR A 158 14.35 28.33 -18.84
N ARG A 159 13.79 27.31 -18.17
CA ARG A 159 14.19 26.94 -16.81
C ARG A 159 15.59 26.32 -16.78
N ALA A 160 15.96 25.55 -17.79
CA ALA A 160 17.28 24.96 -17.94
C ALA A 160 18.39 26.04 -17.95
N THR A 161 18.14 27.16 -18.61
CA THR A 161 19.08 28.30 -18.63
C THR A 161 19.33 28.87 -17.23
N ALA A 162 18.29 29.01 -16.41
CA ALA A 162 18.44 29.44 -15.01
C ALA A 162 19.20 28.38 -14.18
N VAL A 163 18.90 27.10 -14.38
CA VAL A 163 19.59 25.99 -13.71
C VAL A 163 21.08 25.93 -14.08
N GLN A 164 21.45 26.20 -15.33
CA GLN A 164 22.86 26.29 -15.74
C GLN A 164 23.59 27.40 -14.99
N TYR A 165 22.95 28.55 -14.82
CA TYR A 165 23.51 29.65 -14.03
C TYR A 165 23.74 29.23 -12.57
N ASP A 166 22.76 28.56 -11.95
CA ASP A 166 22.89 28.08 -10.58
C ASP A 166 24.01 27.03 -10.45
N ILE A 167 24.10 26.06 -11.35
CA ILE A 167 25.18 25.05 -11.35
C ILE A 167 26.55 25.72 -11.51
N ASN A 168 26.66 26.70 -12.40
CA ASN A 168 27.88 27.47 -12.57
C ASN A 168 28.22 28.31 -11.32
N ALA A 169 27.22 28.85 -10.61
CA ALA A 169 27.41 29.57 -9.35
C ALA A 169 27.94 28.66 -8.22
N HIS A 170 27.62 27.37 -8.26
CA HIS A 170 28.22 26.35 -7.39
C HIS A 170 29.67 25.98 -7.77
N GLY A 171 30.18 26.47 -8.90
CA GLY A 171 31.57 26.26 -9.34
C GLY A 171 31.89 24.82 -9.72
N VAL A 172 30.90 24.06 -10.22
CA VAL A 172 31.03 22.64 -10.53
C VAL A 172 31.90 22.44 -11.78
N VAL A 173 32.95 21.62 -11.65
CA VAL A 173 33.97 21.41 -12.68
C VAL A 173 34.23 19.94 -13.00
N ILE A 174 34.55 19.69 -14.27
CA ILE A 174 35.20 18.46 -14.76
C ILE A 174 36.70 18.65 -14.62
N THR A 175 37.42 17.63 -14.15
CA THR A 175 38.85 17.75 -13.84
C THR A 175 39.65 16.56 -14.36
N GLN A 176 40.89 16.82 -14.79
CA GLN A 176 41.88 15.83 -15.22
C GLN A 176 43.29 16.35 -14.94
N TYR A 177 44.26 15.48 -14.66
CA TYR A 177 45.67 15.84 -14.73
C TYR A 177 46.18 15.48 -16.11
N ILE A 178 46.65 16.49 -16.84
CA ILE A 178 47.05 16.34 -18.23
C ILE A 178 48.54 16.52 -18.37
N LYS A 179 49.14 15.79 -19.31
CA LYS A 179 50.49 16.01 -19.78
C LYS A 179 50.44 16.44 -21.24
N GLU A 180 51.02 17.60 -21.51
CA GLU A 180 51.21 18.08 -22.88
C GLU A 180 52.22 17.21 -23.62
N LEU A 181 51.87 16.75 -24.82
CA LEU A 181 52.75 15.90 -25.62
C LEU A 181 53.97 16.65 -26.16
N ALA A 182 53.83 17.95 -26.43
CA ALA A 182 54.91 18.76 -26.99
C ALA A 182 55.96 19.19 -25.94
N SER A 183 55.51 19.65 -24.77
CA SER A 183 56.38 20.19 -23.71
C SER A 183 56.75 19.16 -22.64
N GLY A 184 55.93 18.12 -22.47
CA GLY A 184 56.02 17.17 -21.37
C GLY A 184 55.55 17.73 -20.02
N ASN A 185 55.05 18.97 -19.97
CA ASN A 185 54.57 19.62 -18.77
C ASN A 185 53.27 18.97 -18.28
N VAL A 186 53.17 18.78 -16.98
CA VAL A 186 51.96 18.28 -16.32
C VAL A 186 51.20 19.46 -15.71
N SER A 187 49.91 19.56 -16.00
CA SER A 187 49.04 20.60 -15.47
C SER A 187 47.70 20.03 -15.00
N PHE A 188 47.02 20.80 -14.15
CA PHE A 188 45.69 20.46 -13.65
C PHE A 188 44.63 21.10 -14.53
N PHE A 189 44.00 20.30 -15.38
CA PHE A 189 42.88 20.73 -16.20
C PHE A 189 41.60 20.77 -15.38
N HIS A 190 40.86 21.87 -15.53
CA HIS A 190 39.54 22.04 -14.95
C HIS A 190 38.68 22.88 -15.89
N GLN A 191 37.42 22.50 -16.07
CA GLN A 191 36.45 23.19 -16.91
C GLN A 191 35.08 23.14 -16.25
N SER A 192 34.34 24.26 -16.25
CA SER A 192 32.95 24.25 -15.78
C SER A 192 32.10 23.31 -16.64
N VAL A 193 31.18 22.58 -16.01
CA VAL A 193 30.27 21.64 -16.70
C VAL A 193 29.52 22.34 -17.85
N PHE A 194 29.10 23.60 -17.64
CA PHE A 194 28.41 24.42 -18.64
C PHE A 194 29.24 25.66 -19.00
N THR A 195 30.37 25.45 -19.69
CA THR A 195 31.19 26.57 -20.19
C THR A 195 30.71 27.08 -21.55
N PRO A 196 30.64 28.40 -21.79
CA PRO A 196 30.32 28.96 -23.11
C PRO A 196 31.36 28.62 -24.20
N THR A 197 32.60 28.30 -23.81
CA THR A 197 33.70 28.01 -24.74
C THR A 197 33.66 26.60 -25.32
N ASP A 198 32.82 25.72 -24.77
CA ASP A 198 32.69 24.31 -25.17
C ASP A 198 31.21 23.89 -25.13
N PRO A 199 30.39 24.37 -26.09
CA PRO A 199 28.97 24.03 -26.15
C PRO A 199 28.71 22.56 -26.52
N ALA A 200 29.70 21.85 -27.09
CA ALA A 200 29.57 20.42 -27.40
C ALA A 200 29.41 19.58 -26.12
N MET A 201 29.99 20.03 -25.01
CA MET A 201 29.88 19.37 -23.71
C MET A 201 28.54 19.59 -23.00
N HIS A 202 27.69 20.54 -23.43
CA HIS A 202 26.48 20.88 -22.68
C HIS A 202 25.48 19.74 -22.57
N PHE A 203 25.35 18.90 -23.61
CA PHE A 203 24.48 17.74 -23.55
C PHE A 203 24.96 16.72 -22.50
N ALA A 204 26.25 16.36 -22.54
CA ALA A 204 26.87 15.53 -21.50
C ALA A 204 26.80 16.18 -20.11
N GLY A 205 26.88 17.51 -20.04
CA GLY A 205 26.70 18.27 -18.81
C GLY A 205 25.31 18.07 -18.19
N TRP A 206 24.26 18.02 -19.01
CA TRP A 206 22.91 17.71 -18.54
C TRP A 206 22.74 16.25 -18.09
N ILE A 207 23.45 15.32 -18.72
CA ILE A 207 23.52 13.92 -18.29
C ILE A 207 24.18 13.84 -16.90
N PHE A 208 25.29 14.55 -16.67
CA PHE A 208 25.94 14.65 -15.35
C PHE A 208 25.06 15.36 -14.31
N ALA A 209 24.34 16.42 -14.70
CA ALA A 209 23.42 17.12 -13.81
C ALA A 209 22.25 16.22 -13.39
N TYR A 210 21.72 15.39 -14.32
CA TYR A 210 20.72 14.38 -13.98
C TYR A 210 21.24 13.34 -12.98
N ASP A 211 22.47 12.85 -13.18
CA ASP A 211 23.11 11.94 -12.25
C ASP A 211 23.28 12.57 -10.86
N TRP A 212 23.63 13.86 -10.80
CA TRP A 212 23.74 14.58 -9.54
C TRP A 212 22.38 14.76 -8.85
N ALA A 213 21.33 15.07 -9.61
CA ALA A 213 19.97 15.20 -9.10
C ALA A 213 19.40 13.87 -8.56
N THR A 214 19.75 12.76 -9.21
CA THR A 214 19.29 11.41 -8.81
C THR A 214 20.20 10.73 -7.79
N GLY A 215 21.34 11.33 -7.45
CA GLY A 215 22.33 10.78 -6.52
C GLY A 215 23.20 9.66 -7.09
N ALA A 216 23.19 9.47 -8.41
CA ALA A 216 24.13 8.57 -9.10
C ALA A 216 25.55 9.18 -9.17
N ARG A 217 25.67 10.50 -9.10
CA ARG A 217 26.94 11.23 -8.94
C ARG A 217 26.85 12.21 -7.77
N GLU A 218 27.99 12.52 -7.20
CA GLU A 218 28.13 13.49 -6.13
C GLU A 218 29.05 14.62 -6.58
N VAL A 219 28.89 15.79 -5.95
CA VAL A 219 29.82 16.90 -6.12
C VAL A 219 30.50 17.16 -4.78
N VAL A 220 31.84 17.14 -4.80
CA VAL A 220 32.65 17.36 -3.61
C VAL A 220 33.63 18.49 -3.88
N SER A 221 33.62 19.47 -2.98
CA SER A 221 34.59 20.56 -2.95
C SER A 221 35.88 20.09 -2.30
N PHE A 222 36.96 20.13 -3.08
CA PHE A 222 38.32 19.89 -2.62
C PHE A 222 39.02 21.24 -2.43
N GLU A 223 39.49 21.48 -1.20
CA GLU A 223 40.29 22.64 -0.83
C GLU A 223 41.75 22.19 -0.77
N GLY A 224 42.60 22.80 -1.58
CA GLY A 224 44.05 22.58 -1.56
C GLY A 224 44.81 23.92 -1.57
N ASP A 225 46.13 23.85 -1.53
CA ASP A 225 46.99 25.05 -1.39
C ASP A 225 46.84 26.05 -2.54
N THR A 226 46.49 25.57 -3.74
CA THR A 226 46.40 26.37 -4.97
C THR A 226 44.97 26.74 -5.35
N GLY A 227 43.96 26.32 -4.58
CA GLY A 227 42.57 26.66 -4.85
C GLY A 227 41.54 25.67 -4.32
N THR A 228 40.29 26.03 -4.55
CA THR A 228 39.11 25.26 -4.16
C THR A 228 38.30 24.91 -5.41
N PHE A 229 38.02 23.62 -5.61
CA PHE A 229 37.32 23.14 -6.79
C PHE A 229 36.18 22.20 -6.39
N ALA A 230 34.95 22.49 -6.84
CA ALA A 230 33.81 21.59 -6.69
C ALA A 230 33.81 20.59 -7.85
N MET A 231 34.34 19.39 -7.60
CA MET A 231 34.54 18.39 -8.64
C MET A 231 33.33 17.45 -8.71
N LEU A 232 33.03 16.92 -9.90
CA LEU A 232 32.09 15.80 -10.10
C LEU A 232 32.77 14.46 -9.82
N SER A 233 32.06 13.54 -9.16
CA SER A 233 32.50 12.15 -9.00
C SER A 233 32.24 11.33 -10.25
N THR A 234 32.88 10.16 -10.36
CA THR A 234 32.40 9.09 -11.26
C THR A 234 30.97 8.69 -10.86
N SER A 235 30.20 8.10 -11.79
CA SER A 235 28.91 7.53 -11.43
C SER A 235 29.08 6.30 -10.53
N VAL A 236 28.19 6.17 -9.55
CA VAL A 236 28.15 5.05 -8.61
C VAL A 236 26.80 4.36 -8.72
N ALA A 237 26.80 3.04 -8.86
CA ALA A 237 25.57 2.27 -8.92
C ALA A 237 24.77 2.42 -7.61
N VAL A 238 23.47 2.69 -7.75
CA VAL A 238 22.54 2.78 -6.61
C VAL A 238 22.48 1.43 -5.92
N THR A 239 22.67 1.43 -4.59
CA THR A 239 22.52 0.21 -3.80
C THR A 239 21.03 -0.04 -3.56
N THR A 240 20.52 -1.15 -4.07
CA THR A 240 19.14 -1.57 -3.84
C THR A 240 19.07 -2.42 -2.57
N PHE A 241 18.15 -2.07 -1.67
CA PHE A 241 17.85 -2.85 -0.47
C PHE A 241 16.46 -3.45 -0.61
N SER A 242 16.32 -4.75 -0.35
CA SER A 242 15.00 -5.37 -0.23
C SER A 242 14.33 -4.88 1.05
N ALA A 243 13.04 -4.55 0.97
CA ALA A 243 12.27 -4.22 2.16
C ALA A 243 12.28 -5.40 3.14
N SER A 244 12.52 -5.12 4.43
CA SER A 244 12.58 -6.16 5.44
C SER A 244 11.21 -6.84 5.58
N PRO A 245 11.12 -8.18 5.47
CA PRO A 245 9.85 -8.89 5.65
C PRO A 245 9.30 -8.74 7.07
N TYR A 246 10.12 -8.37 8.05
CA TYR A 246 9.69 -8.09 9.42
C TYR A 246 9.01 -6.72 9.58
N GLU A 247 9.30 -5.78 8.68
CA GLU A 247 8.69 -4.43 8.66
C GLU A 247 7.36 -4.41 7.90
N LEU A 248 7.09 -5.44 7.09
CA LEU A 248 5.84 -5.63 6.36
C LEU A 248 4.92 -6.55 7.18
N PRO A 249 3.80 -6.05 7.76
CA PRO A 249 2.92 -6.83 8.64
C PRO A 249 2.00 -7.80 7.87
N THR A 250 2.51 -8.48 6.83
CA THR A 250 1.78 -9.47 6.04
C THR A 250 1.30 -10.63 6.92
N ASN A 251 2.09 -11.00 7.92
CA ASN A 251 1.75 -12.05 8.89
C ASN A 251 0.41 -11.76 9.60
N VAL A 252 0.20 -10.53 10.08
CA VAL A 252 -1.03 -10.16 10.82
C VAL A 252 -2.26 -10.25 9.90
N ALA A 253 -2.14 -9.76 8.67
CA ALA A 253 -3.22 -9.84 7.68
C ALA A 253 -3.58 -11.29 7.33
N VAL A 254 -2.58 -12.17 7.20
CA VAL A 254 -2.79 -13.62 6.97
C VAL A 254 -3.52 -14.27 8.15
N TYR A 255 -3.11 -14.00 9.39
CA TYR A 255 -3.79 -14.53 10.57
C TYR A 255 -5.25 -14.05 10.65
N PHE A 256 -5.51 -12.76 10.42
CA PHE A 256 -6.88 -12.22 10.45
C PHE A 256 -7.74 -12.86 9.37
N ARG A 257 -7.20 -13.05 8.16
CA ARG A 257 -7.89 -13.75 7.07
C ARG A 257 -8.26 -15.19 7.44
N VAL A 258 -7.31 -15.97 7.96
CA VAL A 258 -7.54 -17.37 8.34
C VAL A 258 -8.58 -17.48 9.47
N LEU A 259 -8.51 -16.60 10.46
CA LEU A 259 -9.49 -16.57 11.55
C LEU A 259 -10.88 -16.16 11.06
N CYS A 260 -10.98 -15.18 10.16
CA CYS A 260 -12.26 -14.84 9.51
C CYS A 260 -12.83 -16.00 8.70
N GLN A 261 -11.99 -16.78 7.99
CA GLN A 261 -12.43 -18.00 7.29
C GLN A 261 -12.95 -19.05 8.28
N TYR A 262 -12.22 -19.33 9.36
CA TYR A 262 -12.65 -20.23 10.42
C TYR A 262 -14.03 -19.83 10.99
N ILE A 263 -14.22 -18.55 11.31
CA ILE A 263 -15.48 -18.02 11.83
C ILE A 263 -16.63 -18.25 10.83
N SER A 264 -16.41 -17.94 9.56
CA SER A 264 -17.41 -18.19 8.51
C SER A 264 -17.75 -19.68 8.38
N SER A 265 -16.75 -20.57 8.44
CA SER A 265 -16.95 -22.02 8.38
C SER A 265 -17.76 -22.55 9.57
N VAL A 266 -17.51 -22.06 10.79
CA VAL A 266 -18.29 -22.44 11.97
C VAL A 266 -19.72 -21.93 11.88
N LEU A 267 -19.95 -20.68 11.45
CA LEU A 267 -21.30 -20.15 11.25
C LEU A 267 -22.08 -20.95 10.19
N LEU A 268 -21.41 -21.34 9.09
CA LEU A 268 -21.99 -22.20 8.06
C LEU A 268 -22.37 -23.57 8.64
N PHE A 269 -21.46 -24.19 9.43
CA PHE A 269 -21.72 -25.46 10.10
C PHE A 269 -22.96 -25.37 11.00
N VAL A 270 -23.05 -24.33 11.84
CA VAL A 270 -24.18 -24.10 12.74
C VAL A 270 -25.48 -23.89 11.96
N ALA A 271 -25.44 -23.12 10.87
CA ALA A 271 -26.61 -22.89 10.02
C ALA A 271 -27.10 -24.19 9.35
N VAL A 272 -26.19 -24.99 8.78
CA VAL A 272 -26.51 -26.29 8.19
C VAL A 272 -27.12 -27.23 9.23
N MET A 273 -26.54 -27.27 10.43
CA MET A 273 -27.06 -28.08 11.53
C MET A 273 -28.47 -27.64 11.95
N ALA A 274 -28.74 -26.34 12.04
CA ALA A 274 -30.08 -25.83 12.34
C ALA A 274 -31.09 -26.24 11.25
N VAL A 275 -30.70 -26.21 9.96
CA VAL A 275 -31.52 -26.68 8.84
C VAL A 275 -31.81 -28.18 8.95
N ILE A 276 -30.79 -29.00 9.24
CA ILE A 276 -30.95 -30.45 9.44
C ILE A 276 -31.94 -30.73 10.58
N TYR A 277 -31.80 -30.06 11.72
CA TYR A 277 -32.74 -30.21 12.83
C TYR A 277 -34.16 -29.74 12.48
N SER A 278 -34.29 -28.70 11.65
CA SER A 278 -35.58 -28.22 11.18
C SER A 278 -36.30 -29.29 10.34
N VAL A 279 -35.58 -29.90 9.39
CA VAL A 279 -36.12 -30.97 8.53
C VAL A 279 -36.40 -32.24 9.32
N ALA A 280 -35.46 -32.69 10.16
CA ALA A 280 -35.58 -33.92 10.94
C ALA A 280 -36.76 -33.89 11.93
N ASN A 281 -37.16 -32.71 12.41
CA ASN A 281 -38.31 -32.53 13.29
C ASN A 281 -39.60 -32.15 12.56
N GLY A 282 -39.63 -32.22 11.22
CA GLY A 282 -40.81 -31.91 10.41
C GLY A 282 -41.25 -30.46 10.50
N PHE A 283 -40.30 -29.51 10.54
CA PHE A 283 -40.51 -28.06 10.63
C PHE A 283 -41.29 -27.57 11.86
N LYS A 284 -41.32 -28.36 12.93
CA LYS A 284 -41.87 -27.96 14.25
C LYS A 284 -40.86 -27.09 15.00
N ILE A 285 -40.61 -25.89 14.50
CA ILE A 285 -39.57 -24.98 15.01
C ILE A 285 -40.08 -23.53 15.13
N GLU A 286 -39.39 -22.73 15.94
CA GLU A 286 -39.60 -21.28 15.98
C GLU A 286 -38.73 -20.59 14.93
N GLY A 287 -39.27 -20.39 13.72
CA GLY A 287 -38.51 -19.84 12.58
C GLY A 287 -37.89 -18.46 12.84
N SER A 288 -38.52 -17.63 13.71
CA SER A 288 -37.98 -16.32 14.08
C SER A 288 -36.64 -16.40 14.83
N ASN A 289 -36.36 -17.54 15.49
CA ASN A 289 -35.10 -17.77 16.20
C ASN A 289 -33.94 -18.10 15.24
N LEU A 290 -34.22 -18.63 14.05
CA LEU A 290 -33.18 -18.95 13.06
C LEU A 290 -32.43 -17.70 12.58
N TRP A 291 -33.11 -16.57 12.49
CA TRP A 291 -32.50 -15.27 12.14
C TRP A 291 -31.52 -14.75 13.21
N LYS A 292 -31.47 -15.39 14.38
CA LYS A 292 -30.56 -15.04 15.49
C LYS A 292 -29.28 -15.88 15.46
N VAL A 293 -28.99 -16.57 14.35
CA VAL A 293 -27.76 -17.38 14.15
C VAL A 293 -26.50 -16.57 14.46
N ASN A 294 -26.39 -15.32 14.01
CA ASN A 294 -25.21 -14.51 14.29
C ASN A 294 -25.13 -14.12 15.77
N ARG A 295 -26.25 -13.67 16.36
CA ARG A 295 -26.27 -13.13 17.72
C ARG A 295 -26.20 -14.16 18.83
N VAL A 296 -26.79 -15.34 18.61
CA VAL A 296 -26.82 -16.43 19.59
C VAL A 296 -25.85 -17.51 19.18
N GLY A 297 -25.99 -18.04 17.96
CA GLY A 297 -25.11 -19.08 17.42
C GLY A 297 -23.64 -18.64 17.39
N GLY A 298 -23.35 -17.47 16.82
CA GLY A 298 -21.99 -16.92 16.78
C GLY A 298 -21.39 -16.77 18.18
N MET A 299 -22.14 -16.22 19.14
CA MET A 299 -21.63 -16.03 20.51
C MET A 299 -21.34 -17.35 21.21
N VAL A 300 -22.17 -18.37 21.02
CA VAL A 300 -22.04 -19.67 21.68
C VAL A 300 -20.96 -20.54 21.04
N TRP A 301 -20.89 -20.58 19.71
CA TRP A 301 -20.03 -21.52 18.98
C TRP A 301 -18.62 -21.01 18.71
N ILE A 302 -18.42 -19.69 18.70
CA ILE A 302 -17.17 -19.05 18.28
C ILE A 302 -16.57 -18.27 19.43
N GLY A 303 -17.41 -17.53 20.15
CA GLY A 303 -17.02 -16.72 21.29
C GLY A 303 -16.63 -15.29 20.93
N ARG A 304 -16.76 -14.41 21.93
CA ARG A 304 -16.61 -12.96 21.81
C ARG A 304 -15.26 -12.50 21.25
N PRO A 305 -14.08 -13.06 21.65
CA PRO A 305 -12.79 -12.56 21.18
C PRO A 305 -12.58 -12.71 19.66
N LEU A 306 -12.98 -13.85 19.09
CA LEU A 306 -12.86 -14.09 17.66
C LEU A 306 -13.87 -13.25 16.86
N LEU A 307 -15.07 -13.03 17.38
CA LEU A 307 -16.03 -12.12 16.76
C LEU A 307 -15.58 -10.65 16.84
N LEU A 308 -14.85 -10.25 17.90
CA LEU A 308 -14.24 -8.93 18.00
C LEU A 308 -13.11 -8.76 16.97
N LEU A 309 -12.32 -9.80 16.74
CA LEU A 309 -11.32 -9.80 15.66
C LEU A 309 -11.98 -9.60 14.29
N ARG A 310 -13.10 -10.29 14.04
CA ARG A 310 -13.86 -10.16 12.79
C ARG A 310 -14.42 -8.75 12.59
N SER A 311 -15.01 -8.15 13.63
CA SER A 311 -15.48 -6.76 13.57
C SER A 311 -14.32 -5.78 13.37
N THR A 312 -13.17 -6.02 14.02
CA THR A 312 -11.97 -5.20 13.88
C THR A 312 -11.41 -5.28 12.46
N THR A 313 -11.43 -6.46 11.84
CA THR A 313 -11.01 -6.66 10.45
C THR A 313 -11.90 -5.87 9.51
N ALA A 314 -13.22 -5.91 9.72
CA ALA A 314 -14.18 -5.12 8.96
C ALA A 314 -13.99 -3.61 9.15
N LEU A 315 -13.76 -3.16 10.39
CA LEU A 315 -13.42 -1.77 10.70
C LEU A 315 -12.16 -1.31 9.97
N CYS A 316 -11.11 -2.13 9.96
CA CYS A 316 -9.87 -1.86 9.23
C CYS A 316 -10.17 -1.71 7.74
N ILE A 317 -10.85 -2.67 7.12
CA ILE A 317 -11.20 -2.65 5.69
C ILE A 317 -12.01 -1.39 5.33
N LEU A 318 -13.05 -1.06 6.10
CA LEU A 318 -13.88 0.13 5.87
C LEU A 318 -13.15 1.47 6.16
N SER A 319 -12.01 1.41 6.83
CA SER A 319 -11.18 2.57 7.17
C SER A 319 -9.92 2.68 6.32
N THR A 320 -9.73 1.80 5.34
CA THR A 320 -8.58 1.77 4.44
C THR A 320 -9.00 1.88 2.98
N ALA A 321 -8.23 2.61 2.19
CA ALA A 321 -8.29 2.54 0.73
C ALA A 321 -7.63 1.24 0.24
N GLU A 322 -8.04 0.75 -0.92
CA GLU A 322 -7.36 -0.37 -1.59
C GLU A 322 -6.59 0.15 -2.81
N LEU A 323 -5.29 -0.16 -2.83
CA LEU A 323 -4.38 0.12 -3.93
C LEU A 323 -3.99 -1.21 -4.57
N GLN A 324 -4.23 -1.32 -5.88
CA GLN A 324 -3.83 -2.48 -6.66
C GLN A 324 -2.63 -2.11 -7.52
N LEU A 325 -1.62 -2.98 -7.54
CA LEU A 325 -0.54 -2.87 -8.50
C LEU A 325 -1.06 -3.42 -9.84
N SER A 326 -1.14 -2.56 -10.84
CA SER A 326 -1.59 -2.91 -12.19
C SER A 326 -0.45 -2.75 -13.17
N ASN A 327 -0.40 -3.66 -14.14
CA ASN A 327 0.39 -3.49 -15.34
C ASN A 327 -0.55 -2.96 -16.44
N GLU A 328 -0.32 -1.72 -16.87
CA GLU A 328 -1.00 -1.10 -18.01
C GLU A 328 0.02 -0.99 -19.15
N GLY A 329 -0.01 -1.96 -20.07
CA GLY A 329 1.06 -2.12 -21.06
C GLY A 329 2.38 -2.49 -20.39
N ASP A 330 3.42 -1.72 -20.67
CA ASP A 330 4.76 -1.89 -20.07
C ASP A 330 4.94 -1.12 -18.76
N LEU A 331 3.95 -0.31 -18.35
CA LEU A 331 4.00 0.47 -17.12
C LEU A 331 3.45 -0.34 -15.94
N THR A 332 4.21 -0.39 -14.85
CA THR A 332 3.75 -0.87 -13.55
C THR A 332 3.36 0.32 -12.68
N MET A 333 2.09 0.41 -12.28
CA MET A 333 1.59 1.54 -11.49
C MET A 333 0.59 1.11 -10.42
N PHE A 334 0.50 1.90 -9.34
CA PHE A 334 -0.55 1.74 -8.34
C PHE A 334 -1.82 2.44 -8.82
N ILE A 335 -2.93 1.70 -8.84
CA ILE A 335 -4.25 2.23 -9.20
C ILE A 335 -5.18 2.01 -8.02
N ALA A 336 -6.00 3.01 -7.71
CA ALA A 336 -7.09 2.85 -6.74
C ALA A 336 -8.08 1.80 -7.26
N SER A 337 -8.41 0.78 -6.45
CA SER A 337 -9.26 -0.34 -6.88
C SER A 337 -10.63 0.13 -7.40
N ASP A 338 -11.19 1.19 -6.79
CA ASP A 338 -12.46 1.82 -7.19
C ASP A 338 -12.47 2.29 -8.65
N ALA A 339 -11.32 2.51 -9.29
CA ALA A 339 -11.23 2.94 -10.69
C ALA A 339 -11.37 1.78 -11.70
N ARG A 340 -11.03 0.55 -11.30
CA ARG A 340 -10.97 -0.62 -12.21
C ARG A 340 -12.01 -1.68 -11.89
N GLU A 341 -12.38 -1.81 -10.62
CA GLU A 341 -13.42 -2.74 -10.21
C GLU A 341 -14.79 -2.26 -10.67
N ARG A 342 -15.66 -3.20 -11.06
CA ARG A 342 -17.05 -2.85 -11.40
C ARG A 342 -17.66 -2.17 -10.17
N VAL A 343 -18.18 -0.95 -10.34
CA VAL A 343 -18.83 -0.14 -9.28
C VAL A 343 -19.78 -0.98 -8.41
N ILE A 344 -20.49 -1.93 -9.03
CA ILE A 344 -21.39 -2.86 -8.36
C ILE A 344 -20.67 -3.76 -7.35
N VAL A 345 -19.53 -4.36 -7.73
CA VAL A 345 -18.77 -5.27 -6.86
C VAL A 345 -18.16 -4.47 -5.69
N ALA A 346 -17.55 -3.32 -5.97
CA ALA A 346 -17.01 -2.44 -4.92
C ALA A 346 -18.10 -2.00 -3.93
N THR A 347 -19.30 -1.67 -4.44
CA THR A 347 -20.46 -1.29 -3.60
C THR A 347 -20.93 -2.46 -2.73
N ILE A 348 -21.08 -3.65 -3.31
CA ILE A 348 -21.51 -4.86 -2.58
C ILE A 348 -20.48 -5.20 -1.48
N SER A 349 -19.19 -5.15 -1.80
CA SER A 349 -18.11 -5.42 -0.85
C SER A 349 -18.16 -4.44 0.35
N LYS A 350 -18.35 -3.14 0.10
CA LYS A 350 -18.50 -2.13 1.17
C LYS A 350 -19.74 -2.38 2.04
N VAL A 351 -20.88 -2.74 1.43
CA VAL A 351 -22.13 -3.05 2.16
C VAL A 351 -22.00 -4.32 3.00
N LEU A 352 -21.36 -5.37 2.47
CA LEU A 352 -21.09 -6.61 3.20
C LEU A 352 -20.12 -6.38 4.35
N ALA A 353 -19.03 -5.64 4.13
CA ALA A 353 -18.08 -5.26 5.18
C ALA A 353 -18.75 -4.43 6.29
N ALA A 354 -19.69 -3.54 5.95
CA ALA A 354 -20.52 -2.84 6.94
C ALA A 354 -21.42 -3.80 7.74
N GLY A 355 -21.84 -4.92 7.16
CA GLY A 355 -22.53 -5.99 7.88
C GLY A 355 -21.62 -6.67 8.91
N GLU A 356 -20.36 -6.90 8.55
CA GLU A 356 -19.35 -7.50 9.45
C GLU A 356 -18.97 -6.57 10.62
N LEU A 357 -19.10 -5.25 10.47
CA LEU A 357 -19.01 -4.31 11.59
C LEU A 357 -20.03 -4.61 12.70
N CYS A 358 -21.21 -5.17 12.36
CA CYS A 358 -22.28 -5.43 13.32
C CYS A 358 -21.91 -6.45 14.40
N TRP A 359 -20.86 -7.25 14.21
CA TRP A 359 -20.31 -8.08 15.28
C TRP A 359 -19.93 -7.26 16.51
N LEU A 360 -19.42 -6.03 16.34
CA LEU A 360 -19.14 -5.12 17.45
C LEU A 360 -20.41 -4.75 18.22
N VAL A 361 -21.50 -4.47 17.50
CA VAL A 361 -22.82 -4.19 18.08
C VAL A 361 -23.32 -5.41 18.85
N TYR A 362 -23.22 -6.60 18.27
CA TYR A 362 -23.68 -7.83 18.93
C TYR A 362 -22.91 -8.10 20.22
N ILE A 363 -21.60 -7.87 20.23
CA ILE A 363 -20.76 -8.04 21.43
C ILE A 363 -21.14 -7.01 22.49
N ALA A 364 -21.31 -5.74 22.12
CA ALA A 364 -21.72 -4.69 23.04
C ALA A 364 -23.09 -5.00 23.66
N VAL A 365 -24.05 -5.42 22.84
CA VAL A 365 -25.38 -5.84 23.30
C VAL A 365 -25.29 -7.05 24.23
N ASP A 366 -24.45 -8.05 23.92
CA ASP A 366 -24.30 -9.25 24.73
C ASP A 366 -23.72 -8.95 26.13
N TYR A 367 -22.71 -8.08 26.23
CA TYR A 367 -22.20 -7.60 27.53
C TYR A 367 -23.27 -6.82 28.31
N CYS A 368 -23.96 -5.91 27.64
CA CYS A 368 -25.04 -5.12 28.25
C CYS A 368 -26.27 -5.96 28.60
N MET A 369 -26.43 -7.16 28.05
CA MET A 369 -27.60 -8.02 28.24
C MET A 369 -27.79 -8.44 29.71
N VAL A 370 -26.70 -8.52 30.48
CA VAL A 370 -26.76 -8.79 31.93
C VAL A 370 -27.59 -7.74 32.67
N VAL A 371 -27.50 -6.49 32.24
CA VAL A 371 -28.22 -5.34 32.82
C VAL A 371 -29.54 -5.10 32.10
N THR A 372 -29.56 -5.23 30.78
CA THR A 372 -30.71 -4.85 29.94
C THR A 372 -31.78 -5.95 29.84
N GLN A 373 -31.41 -7.22 30.04
CA GLN A 373 -32.30 -8.37 30.21
C GLN A 373 -33.42 -8.41 29.17
N GLU A 374 -34.69 -8.49 29.56
CA GLU A 374 -35.85 -8.62 28.65
C GLU A 374 -35.99 -7.44 27.69
N LEU A 375 -35.47 -6.26 28.05
CA LEU A 375 -35.48 -5.10 27.14
C LEU A 375 -34.58 -5.32 25.91
N THR A 376 -33.60 -6.23 26.00
CA THR A 376 -32.63 -6.50 24.91
C THR A 376 -33.30 -6.95 23.62
N ALA A 377 -34.36 -7.76 23.73
CA ALA A 377 -35.12 -8.22 22.56
C ALA A 377 -35.69 -7.06 21.74
N SER A 378 -36.09 -5.96 22.41
CA SER A 378 -36.73 -4.82 21.76
C SER A 378 -35.77 -3.99 20.91
N TYR A 379 -34.58 -3.69 21.43
CA TYR A 379 -33.67 -2.74 20.78
C TYR A 379 -32.58 -3.40 19.92
N SER A 380 -32.20 -4.65 20.20
CA SER A 380 -31.04 -5.29 19.57
C SER A 380 -31.16 -5.37 18.03
N SER A 381 -32.33 -5.76 17.51
CA SER A 381 -32.59 -5.85 16.05
C SER A 381 -32.55 -4.50 15.36
N LYS A 382 -33.27 -3.52 15.92
CA LYS A 382 -33.32 -2.14 15.42
C LYS A 382 -31.91 -1.54 15.33
N THR A 383 -31.11 -1.74 16.37
CA THR A 383 -29.75 -1.22 16.47
C THR A 383 -28.83 -1.74 15.39
N ALA A 384 -28.77 -3.06 15.21
CA ALA A 384 -27.85 -3.61 14.20
C ALA A 384 -28.24 -3.22 12.79
N ILE A 385 -29.54 -3.19 12.47
CA ILE A 385 -30.01 -2.77 11.15
C ILE A 385 -29.66 -1.30 10.91
N LEU A 386 -29.89 -0.43 11.90
CA LEU A 386 -29.60 0.99 11.76
C LEU A 386 -28.09 1.25 11.64
N VAL A 387 -27.26 0.62 12.48
CA VAL A 387 -25.80 0.72 12.40
C VAL A 387 -25.31 0.22 11.05
N TRP A 388 -25.82 -0.91 10.55
CA TRP A 388 -25.45 -1.45 9.25
C TRP A 388 -25.74 -0.47 8.12
N ILE A 389 -26.97 0.08 8.06
CA ILE A 389 -27.38 1.05 7.05
C ILE A 389 -26.51 2.29 7.10
N LEU A 390 -26.29 2.85 8.30
CA LEU A 390 -25.51 4.09 8.44
C LEU A 390 -24.03 3.89 8.16
N ALA A 391 -23.45 2.75 8.56
CA ALA A 391 -22.07 2.42 8.24
C ALA A 391 -21.88 2.20 6.72
N ALA A 392 -22.81 1.52 6.06
CA ALA A 392 -22.81 1.37 4.61
C ALA A 392 -22.95 2.73 3.91
N ALA A 393 -23.93 3.55 4.32
CA ALA A 393 -24.15 4.88 3.76
C ALA A 393 -22.91 5.78 3.92
N LEU A 394 -22.30 5.79 5.11
CA LEU A 394 -21.08 6.55 5.38
C LEU A 394 -19.90 6.08 4.51
N SER A 395 -19.77 4.78 4.29
CA SER A 395 -18.70 4.20 3.46
C SER A 395 -18.88 4.48 1.96
N LEU A 396 -20.13 4.62 1.50
CA LEU A 396 -20.46 4.97 0.11
C LEU A 396 -20.42 6.48 -0.15
N ALA A 397 -20.92 7.30 0.79
CA ALA A 397 -20.98 8.75 0.63
C ALA A 397 -19.61 9.42 0.82
N SER A 398 -18.73 8.83 1.63
CA SER A 398 -17.41 9.37 1.94
C SER A 398 -16.40 8.22 2.03
N PRO A 399 -15.94 7.68 0.88
CA PRO A 399 -14.93 6.62 0.85
C PRO A 399 -13.57 7.14 1.34
N VAL A 400 -12.76 6.25 1.93
CA VAL A 400 -11.40 6.59 2.36
C VAL A 400 -10.48 6.65 1.14
N THR A 401 -9.70 7.71 1.02
CA THR A 401 -8.69 7.88 -0.03
C THR A 401 -7.28 7.61 0.51
N HIS A 402 -6.39 7.20 -0.39
CA HIS A 402 -4.97 7.09 -0.09
C HIS A 402 -4.30 8.45 -0.26
N ASN A 403 -3.17 8.65 0.43
CA ASN A 403 -2.31 9.80 0.24
C ASN A 403 -0.85 9.36 0.30
N ALA A 404 -0.03 9.87 -0.60
CA ALA A 404 1.40 9.58 -0.66
C ALA A 404 2.16 10.90 -0.65
N THR A 405 3.13 11.01 0.25
CA THR A 405 4.00 12.17 0.36
C THR A 405 5.44 11.72 0.27
N ILE A 406 6.25 12.39 -0.55
CA ILE A 406 7.67 12.09 -0.69
C ILE A 406 8.45 13.25 -0.08
N ASN A 407 9.27 12.95 0.91
CA ASN A 407 10.18 13.89 1.55
C ASN A 407 11.44 13.12 1.92
N ARG A 408 12.49 13.27 1.12
CA ARG A 408 13.76 12.54 1.30
C ARG A 408 14.66 13.31 2.25
N GLN A 409 14.87 12.75 3.44
CA GLN A 409 15.76 13.27 4.47
C GLN A 409 16.60 12.12 5.02
N CYS A 410 17.92 12.27 4.99
CA CYS A 410 18.84 11.29 5.55
C CYS A 410 19.66 11.95 6.65
N VAL A 411 19.74 11.29 7.80
CA VAL A 411 20.56 11.72 8.93
C VAL A 411 21.63 10.67 9.17
N VAL A 412 22.87 11.12 9.24
CA VAL A 412 24.00 10.29 9.67
C VAL A 412 23.86 10.10 11.18
N THR A 413 23.45 8.91 11.61
CA THR A 413 23.29 8.59 13.04
C THR A 413 24.61 8.17 13.66
N VAL A 414 25.41 7.41 12.92
CA VAL A 414 26.77 7.04 13.28
C VAL A 414 27.61 7.16 12.01
N VAL A 415 28.62 8.04 12.06
CA VAL A 415 29.57 8.23 10.96
C VAL A 415 30.19 6.87 10.61
N ASP A 416 30.24 6.55 9.31
CA ASP A 416 30.75 5.30 8.73
C ASP A 416 29.97 4.00 9.04
N TYR A 417 28.91 4.03 9.86
CA TYR A 417 28.18 2.81 10.26
C TYR A 417 26.69 2.82 9.95
N ALA A 418 26.00 3.96 10.12
CA ALA A 418 24.55 4.01 9.99
C ALA A 418 24.01 5.37 9.49
N LEU A 419 23.29 5.30 8.38
CA LEU A 419 22.48 6.38 7.82
C LEU A 419 21.00 6.00 7.96
N VAL A 420 20.19 6.86 8.59
CA VAL A 420 18.74 6.66 8.66
C VAL A 420 18.07 7.64 7.70
N CYS A 421 17.43 7.10 6.68
CA CYS A 421 16.72 7.88 5.66
C CYS A 421 15.21 7.72 5.81
N HIS A 422 14.50 8.85 5.89
CA HIS A 422 13.07 8.93 5.66
C HIS A 422 12.85 9.39 4.22
N SER A 423 12.24 8.57 3.37
CA SER A 423 12.02 8.92 1.95
C SER A 423 10.62 9.46 1.68
N GLY A 424 9.61 8.93 2.33
CA GLY A 424 8.22 9.26 2.06
C GLY A 424 7.27 8.45 2.94
N VAL A 425 6.02 8.90 3.00
CA VAL A 425 4.95 8.28 3.77
C VAL A 425 3.78 8.00 2.85
N VAL A 426 3.38 6.73 2.76
CA VAL A 426 2.16 6.30 2.09
C VAL A 426 1.12 5.98 3.16
N THR A 427 0.07 6.80 3.24
CA THR A 427 -1.06 6.60 4.14
C THR A 427 -2.23 6.00 3.37
N ILE A 428 -2.61 4.77 3.72
CA ILE A 428 -3.73 4.04 3.11
C ILE A 428 -4.99 4.10 3.98
N GLY A 429 -4.81 4.18 5.31
CA GLY A 429 -5.89 4.12 6.29
C GLY A 429 -6.14 5.43 7.03
N SER A 430 -7.38 5.62 7.48
CA SER A 430 -7.82 6.76 8.29
C SER A 430 -8.19 6.32 9.70
N LYS A 431 -7.38 6.75 10.68
CA LYS A 431 -7.69 6.56 12.12
C LYS A 431 -9.00 7.23 12.51
N THR A 432 -9.29 8.40 11.92
CA THR A 432 -10.53 9.13 12.16
C THR A 432 -11.74 8.33 11.70
N ARG A 433 -11.69 7.72 10.50
CA ARG A 433 -12.80 6.88 10.01
C ARG A 433 -13.02 5.65 10.90
N PHE A 434 -11.93 5.02 11.34
CA PHE A 434 -12.00 3.89 12.25
C PHE A 434 -12.74 4.25 13.55
N LEU A 435 -12.34 5.35 14.21
CA LEU A 435 -12.98 5.81 15.44
C LEU A 435 -14.42 6.28 15.20
N GLN A 436 -14.72 6.90 14.06
CA GLN A 436 -16.09 7.27 13.68
C GLN A 436 -16.99 6.05 13.58
N LEU A 437 -16.55 4.95 12.95
CA LEU A 437 -17.34 3.72 12.83
C LEU A 437 -17.55 3.02 14.18
N VAL A 438 -16.53 3.03 15.06
CA VAL A 438 -16.66 2.52 16.43
C VAL A 438 -17.65 3.36 17.23
N ALA A 439 -17.53 4.70 17.17
CA ALA A 439 -18.43 5.62 17.85
C ALA A 439 -19.86 5.52 17.32
N LEU A 440 -20.03 5.33 16.02
CA LEU A 440 -21.32 5.07 15.38
C LEU A 440 -21.96 3.78 15.93
N ALA A 441 -21.21 2.67 15.92
CA ALA A 441 -21.71 1.38 16.39
C ALA A 441 -22.14 1.41 17.87
N LEU A 442 -21.28 1.93 18.76
CA LEU A 442 -21.55 1.96 20.20
C LEU A 442 -22.53 3.06 20.59
N GLY A 443 -22.42 4.24 19.98
CA GLY A 443 -23.26 5.40 20.26
C GLY A 443 -24.72 5.16 19.87
N ILE A 444 -24.97 4.59 18.69
CA ILE A 444 -26.33 4.22 18.26
C ILE A 444 -26.91 3.12 19.16
N SER A 445 -26.09 2.15 19.55
CA SER A 445 -26.50 1.10 20.49
C SER A 445 -26.99 1.68 21.82
N GLY A 446 -26.26 2.65 22.37
CA GLY A 446 -26.68 3.38 23.57
C GLY A 446 -27.95 4.19 23.34
N ALA A 447 -28.03 4.96 22.25
CA ALA A 447 -29.17 5.84 21.98
C ALA A 447 -30.50 5.07 21.82
N ILE A 448 -30.51 3.96 21.07
CA ILE A 448 -31.72 3.15 20.90
C ILE A 448 -32.06 2.42 22.20
N TYR A 449 -31.06 1.95 22.96
CA TYR A 449 -31.30 1.40 24.29
C TYR A 449 -32.02 2.41 25.19
N PHE A 450 -31.52 3.64 25.30
CA PHE A 450 -32.15 4.68 26.12
C PHE A 450 -33.55 5.02 25.63
N HIS A 451 -33.74 5.13 24.31
CA HIS A 451 -35.06 5.33 23.72
C HIS A 451 -36.04 4.22 24.12
N ASP A 452 -35.67 2.95 23.93
CA ASP A 452 -36.54 1.83 24.26
C ASP A 452 -36.75 1.68 25.78
N ARG A 453 -35.75 2.01 26.60
CA ARG A 453 -35.86 2.02 28.07
C ARG A 453 -36.89 3.03 28.57
N LEU A 454 -37.02 4.17 27.90
CA LEU A 454 -37.98 5.21 28.24
C LEU A 454 -39.39 4.93 27.69
N ARG A 455 -39.50 4.17 26.60
CA ARG A 455 -40.77 3.91 25.90
C ARG A 455 -41.44 2.60 26.28
N TYR A 456 -40.68 1.58 26.63
CA TYR A 456 -41.18 0.24 26.85
C TYR A 456 -40.87 -0.25 28.27
N THR A 457 -41.90 -0.79 28.92
CA THR A 457 -41.75 -1.53 30.17
C THR A 457 -41.59 -3.01 29.81
N PRO A 458 -40.49 -3.67 30.21
CA PRO A 458 -40.30 -5.09 29.93
C PRO A 458 -41.36 -5.93 30.65
N GLU A 459 -41.94 -6.88 29.94
CA GLU A 459 -42.80 -7.89 30.56
C GLU A 459 -41.96 -8.85 31.41
N LEU A 460 -42.52 -9.29 32.54
CA LEU A 460 -41.86 -10.26 33.40
C LEU A 460 -41.83 -11.63 32.70
N PRO A 461 -40.71 -12.37 32.76
CA PRO A 461 -40.62 -13.69 32.15
C PRO A 461 -41.63 -14.65 32.79
N ALA A 462 -42.38 -15.36 31.96
CA ALA A 462 -43.37 -16.36 32.39
C ALA A 462 -42.70 -17.68 32.81
N GLU A 463 -41.44 -17.88 32.40
CA GLU A 463 -40.66 -19.09 32.63
C GLU A 463 -39.69 -18.99 33.82
N ARG A 464 -39.40 -20.14 34.41
CA ARG A 464 -38.35 -20.30 35.43
C ARG A 464 -36.97 -20.25 34.78
N PRO A 465 -35.94 -19.78 35.51
CA PRO A 465 -34.58 -19.76 34.98
C PRO A 465 -34.05 -21.18 34.76
N SER A 466 -33.33 -21.39 33.65
CA SER A 466 -32.66 -22.65 33.29
C SER A 466 -31.16 -22.43 33.10
N TYR A 467 -30.35 -23.40 33.52
CA TYR A 467 -28.90 -23.38 33.32
C TYR A 467 -28.45 -23.83 31.93
N LEU A 468 -29.37 -24.30 31.08
CA LEU A 468 -29.07 -24.81 29.73
C LEU A 468 -28.88 -23.68 28.69
N LEU A 469 -29.41 -22.50 28.99
CA LEU A 469 -29.47 -21.38 28.06
C LEU A 469 -28.40 -20.34 28.38
N SER A 470 -27.73 -19.86 27.33
CA SER A 470 -26.93 -18.63 27.42
C SER A 470 -27.82 -17.41 27.60
N CYS A 471 -27.25 -16.28 28.06
CA CYS A 471 -27.98 -15.01 28.15
C CYS A 471 -28.65 -14.65 26.81
N GLY A 472 -27.91 -14.78 25.69
CA GLY A 472 -28.43 -14.56 24.35
C GLY A 472 -29.66 -15.41 24.04
N ALA A 473 -29.61 -16.72 24.29
CA ALA A 473 -30.75 -17.61 24.07
C ALA A 473 -31.93 -17.26 24.99
N LYS A 474 -31.67 -16.90 26.26
CA LYS A 474 -32.72 -16.56 27.24
C LYS A 474 -33.49 -15.29 26.86
N TYR A 475 -32.79 -14.23 26.47
CA TYR A 475 -33.39 -12.91 26.28
C TYR A 475 -33.70 -12.58 24.81
N LEU A 476 -33.03 -13.19 23.83
CA LEU A 476 -33.27 -12.88 22.41
C LEU A 476 -34.25 -13.84 21.75
N PHE A 477 -34.40 -15.10 22.21
CA PHE A 477 -35.33 -16.03 21.57
C PHE A 477 -36.79 -15.66 21.78
N GLN A 478 -37.60 -15.97 20.78
CA GLN A 478 -39.04 -15.88 20.85
C GLN A 478 -39.55 -17.09 21.62
N LYS A 479 -40.29 -16.83 22.70
CA LYS A 479 -40.66 -17.85 23.70
C LYS A 479 -42.18 -18.03 23.86
N THR A 480 -42.99 -17.06 23.42
CA THR A 480 -44.42 -16.94 23.81
C THR A 480 -45.24 -18.21 23.58
N ALA A 481 -45.11 -18.87 22.43
CA ALA A 481 -45.84 -20.11 22.11
C ALA A 481 -45.20 -21.40 22.66
N TRP A 482 -44.05 -21.29 23.33
CA TRP A 482 -43.16 -22.39 23.72
C TRP A 482 -42.97 -22.49 25.23
N VAL A 483 -43.65 -21.65 26.03
CA VAL A 483 -43.64 -21.73 27.50
C VAL A 483 -44.90 -22.43 27.98
N HIS A 484 -44.74 -23.52 28.73
CA HIS A 484 -45.85 -24.26 29.32
C HIS A 484 -45.54 -24.66 30.77
N GLY A 485 -46.46 -24.40 31.69
CA GLY A 485 -46.28 -24.72 33.12
C GLY A 485 -45.07 -24.01 33.75
N GLY A 486 -44.72 -22.81 33.26
CA GLY A 486 -43.53 -22.07 33.70
C GLY A 486 -42.20 -22.66 33.23
N VAL A 487 -42.20 -23.58 32.27
CA VAL A 487 -40.99 -24.17 31.65
C VAL A 487 -40.96 -23.79 30.18
N TYR A 488 -39.81 -23.31 29.71
CA TYR A 488 -39.59 -23.04 28.28
C TYR A 488 -39.15 -24.33 27.56
N TYR A 489 -39.84 -24.67 26.48
CA TYR A 489 -39.53 -25.82 25.63
C TYR A 489 -38.85 -25.33 24.36
N ILE A 490 -37.52 -25.50 24.28
CA ILE A 490 -36.75 -25.04 23.13
C ILE A 490 -36.82 -26.05 21.98
N ASP A 491 -37.15 -25.59 20.78
CA ASP A 491 -37.14 -26.44 19.59
C ASP A 491 -35.70 -26.88 19.24
N CYS A 492 -35.56 -28.01 18.54
CA CYS A 492 -34.24 -28.59 18.29
C CYS A 492 -33.31 -27.70 17.44
N ALA A 493 -33.86 -26.85 16.56
CA ALA A 493 -33.05 -25.96 15.74
C ALA A 493 -32.56 -24.76 16.55
N SER A 494 -33.43 -24.14 17.36
CA SER A 494 -33.04 -23.12 18.35
C SER A 494 -32.08 -23.67 19.40
N ALA A 495 -32.25 -24.94 19.81
CA ALA A 495 -31.36 -25.63 20.74
C ALA A 495 -29.94 -25.74 20.15
N ALA A 496 -29.81 -26.12 18.89
CA ALA A 496 -28.53 -26.17 18.18
C ALA A 496 -27.84 -24.80 18.14
N LEU A 497 -28.59 -23.72 17.89
CA LEU A 497 -28.07 -22.34 17.97
C LEU A 497 -27.60 -21.98 19.39
N ALA A 498 -28.31 -22.46 20.42
CA ALA A 498 -27.91 -22.31 21.82
C ALA A 498 -26.79 -23.26 22.26
N GLY A 499 -26.25 -24.09 21.37
CA GLY A 499 -25.16 -25.04 21.67
C GLY A 499 -25.63 -26.32 22.36
N LEU A 500 -26.90 -26.68 22.23
CA LEU A 500 -27.50 -27.92 22.74
C LEU A 500 -27.74 -28.88 21.56
N LEU A 501 -26.93 -29.93 21.48
CA LEU A 501 -27.04 -30.96 20.45
C LEU A 501 -27.99 -32.06 20.90
N VAL A 502 -29.03 -32.29 20.12
CA VAL A 502 -30.08 -33.26 20.43
C VAL A 502 -29.86 -34.54 19.65
N PHE A 503 -29.86 -35.66 20.35
CA PHE A 503 -29.87 -36.99 19.75
C PHE A 503 -30.97 -37.84 20.40
N ARG A 504 -31.91 -38.32 19.59
CA ARG A 504 -33.01 -39.16 20.08
C ARG A 504 -32.72 -40.63 19.79
N HIS A 505 -32.79 -41.45 20.83
CA HIS A 505 -32.65 -42.89 20.69
C HIS A 505 -33.74 -43.59 21.52
N ARG A 506 -34.62 -44.33 20.84
CA ARG A 506 -35.81 -44.97 21.44
C ARG A 506 -36.68 -43.93 22.19
N ARG A 507 -36.95 -44.14 23.49
CA ARG A 507 -37.74 -43.22 24.34
C ARG A 507 -36.87 -42.28 25.20
N ILE A 508 -35.59 -42.11 24.85
CA ILE A 508 -34.66 -41.23 25.55
C ILE A 508 -34.13 -40.16 24.59
N THR A 509 -34.23 -38.90 25.00
CA THR A 509 -33.63 -37.75 24.32
C THR A 509 -32.34 -37.39 25.04
N TYR A 510 -31.21 -37.57 24.37
CA TYR A 510 -29.90 -37.12 24.83
C TYR A 510 -29.64 -35.70 24.35
N VAL A 511 -29.23 -34.82 25.27
CA VAL A 511 -28.89 -33.42 24.99
C VAL A 511 -27.45 -33.19 25.43
N PHE A 512 -26.55 -32.99 24.46
CA PHE A 512 -25.16 -32.64 24.71
C PHE A 512 -25.00 -31.12 24.66
N ASP A 513 -24.59 -30.52 25.76
CA ASP A 513 -24.31 -29.09 25.85
C ASP A 513 -22.83 -28.82 25.56
N ILE A 514 -22.54 -28.21 24.41
CA ILE A 514 -21.17 -27.86 24.00
C ILE A 514 -20.52 -26.81 24.92
N LYS A 515 -21.34 -26.01 25.62
CA LYS A 515 -20.85 -24.94 26.50
C LYS A 515 -20.25 -25.51 27.78
N THR A 516 -20.89 -26.54 28.34
CA THR A 516 -20.50 -27.18 29.60
C THR A 516 -19.85 -28.55 29.41
N TRP A 517 -19.83 -29.07 28.17
CA TRP A 517 -19.37 -30.43 27.83
C TRP A 517 -20.09 -31.52 28.62
N ARG A 518 -21.38 -31.33 28.89
CA ARG A 518 -22.23 -32.26 29.65
C ARG A 518 -23.34 -32.85 28.79
N THR A 519 -23.67 -34.12 29.06
CA THR A 519 -24.79 -34.80 28.42
C THR A 519 -25.92 -35.00 29.43
N LEU A 520 -27.14 -34.64 29.04
CA LEU A 520 -28.36 -34.84 29.80
C LEU A 520 -29.21 -35.88 29.09
N ALA A 521 -29.86 -36.77 29.85
CA ALA A 521 -30.80 -37.75 29.31
C ALA A 521 -32.21 -37.45 29.83
N LEU A 522 -33.14 -37.24 28.90
CA LEU A 522 -34.53 -36.90 29.21
C LEU A 522 -35.44 -38.03 28.72
N SER A 523 -36.36 -38.48 29.58
CA SER A 523 -37.39 -39.45 29.20
C SER A 523 -38.47 -38.76 28.36
N GLN A 524 -38.73 -39.29 27.17
CA GLN A 524 -39.74 -38.76 26.25
C GLN A 524 -41.15 -38.87 26.85
N GLU A 525 -41.44 -39.95 27.60
CA GLU A 525 -42.73 -40.16 28.27
C GLU A 525 -43.03 -39.04 29.28
N THR A 526 -42.01 -38.56 29.99
CA THR A 526 -42.15 -37.47 30.95
C THR A 526 -42.46 -36.14 30.27
N ILE A 527 -41.89 -35.90 29.08
CA ILE A 527 -42.15 -34.69 28.27
C ILE A 527 -43.60 -34.74 27.74
N GLU A 528 -44.02 -35.88 27.20
CA GLU A 528 -45.36 -36.08 26.65
C GLU A 528 -46.43 -35.95 27.74
N ALA A 529 -46.25 -36.59 28.89
CA ALA A 529 -47.20 -36.51 30.01
C ALA A 529 -47.41 -35.07 30.51
N LYS A 530 -46.36 -34.23 30.48
CA LYS A 530 -46.44 -32.82 30.88
C LYS A 530 -46.97 -31.87 29.80
N THR A 531 -47.01 -32.29 28.54
CA THR A 531 -47.42 -31.43 27.40
C THR A 531 -48.74 -31.83 26.76
N GLN A 532 -49.31 -32.99 27.12
CA GLN A 532 -50.50 -33.58 26.51
C GLN A 532 -51.76 -32.69 26.48
N PHE A 533 -51.92 -31.77 27.44
CA PHE A 533 -53.10 -30.91 27.55
C PHE A 533 -52.92 -29.54 26.86
N HIS A 534 -51.78 -29.30 26.20
CA HIS A 534 -51.53 -28.04 25.52
C HIS A 534 -52.03 -28.06 24.06
N PRO A 535 -52.66 -26.99 23.55
CA PRO A 535 -53.12 -26.92 22.16
C PRO A 535 -52.01 -27.17 21.11
N THR A 536 -50.74 -26.88 21.45
CA THR A 536 -49.56 -27.17 20.61
C THR A 536 -48.74 -28.38 21.08
N TYR A 537 -49.37 -29.39 21.70
CA TYR A 537 -48.67 -30.56 22.27
C TYR A 537 -47.67 -31.23 21.30
N ARG A 538 -48.01 -31.30 20.00
CA ARG A 538 -47.14 -31.93 18.98
C ARG A 538 -45.80 -31.23 18.79
N CYS A 539 -45.74 -29.93 19.04
CA CYS A 539 -44.52 -29.12 18.96
C CYS A 539 -43.75 -29.17 20.28
N LEU A 540 -44.46 -29.03 21.40
CA LEU A 540 -43.83 -29.08 22.74
C LEU A 540 -43.25 -30.46 23.07
N ALA A 541 -43.92 -31.54 22.67
CA ALA A 541 -43.40 -32.90 22.84
C ALA A 541 -42.14 -33.19 22.00
N ALA A 542 -41.93 -32.43 20.92
CA ALA A 542 -40.74 -32.51 20.08
C ALA A 542 -39.64 -31.51 20.50
N ALA A 543 -39.86 -30.73 21.54
CA ALA A 543 -38.91 -29.74 22.06
C ALA A 543 -38.24 -30.22 23.35
N ILE A 544 -37.20 -29.51 23.77
CA ILE A 544 -36.42 -29.83 24.97
C ILE A 544 -36.92 -28.94 26.12
N PRO A 545 -37.40 -29.51 27.25
CA PRO A 545 -37.72 -28.72 28.42
C PRO A 545 -36.45 -28.11 29.03
N CYS A 546 -36.38 -26.78 29.06
CA CYS A 546 -35.32 -26.02 29.72
C CYS A 546 -35.60 -25.95 31.22
N VAL A 547 -35.19 -26.98 31.94
CA VAL A 547 -35.26 -27.05 33.41
C VAL A 547 -33.93 -26.66 34.05
N GLN A 548 -33.92 -26.53 35.38
CA GLN A 548 -32.69 -26.36 36.17
C GLN A 548 -31.93 -27.67 36.30
#